data_AF-A0A139P2F5-F1
#
_entry.id   AF-A0A139P2F5-F1
#
_cell.length_a   1.000
_cell.length_b   1.000
_cell.length_c   1.000
_cell.angle_alpha   90.00
_cell.angle_beta   90.00
_cell.angle_gamma   90.00
#
_symmetry.space_group_name_H-M   'P 1'
#
loop_
_entity.id
_entity.type
_entity.pdbx_description
1 polymer ?
#
loop_
_entity_poly.entity_id
_entity_poly.type
_entity_poly.pdbx_seq_one_letter_code
_entity_poly.pdbx_strand_id
1 'polypeptide(L)'
;MKDMLLLTFSGVKGTVSIATILLIPSHLEQEYPLLLFLVAGVTLMSFLTGLLILPHLSEEQEESKDHLMHIAILNDVAAELEKELNHHKNKLPLYAAIDNYHGRIENLILSQENKRVQEDWESLKLLILSIESDGLEQAYEENRISERGYRVYQRYLKNMEQSINRNFASRVTYYFLVSLRILRFLLHEMFTFGKTFRSWMNEESRKLLAVDYDQISELYLENTELIIESLENLKGVYKSSLISFMQESRLRETAIIGSGAFVERVINRIKPNNIDEMLRGYYLERKAIFEYEEAKLITAKYAKKLRQNVNNLENYSLKEAANTLPYDMLDLIRRT
;
A
#
# COMPACT_ATOMS: atom_id res chain seq x y z
N MET A 1 -11.17 -32.64 9.47
CA MET A 1 -10.65 -33.63 8.49
C MET A 1 -9.21 -33.34 8.09
N LYS A 2 -8.83 -32.09 7.78
CA LYS A 2 -7.44 -31.72 7.44
C LYS A 2 -6.44 -31.99 8.58
N ASP A 3 -6.79 -31.70 9.83
CA ASP A 3 -5.90 -32.01 10.98
C ASP A 3 -5.63 -33.51 11.14
N MET A 4 -6.64 -34.34 10.87
CA MET A 4 -6.49 -35.80 10.89
C MET A 4 -5.57 -36.26 9.76
N LEU A 5 -5.69 -35.65 8.56
CA LEU A 5 -4.81 -35.94 7.43
C LEU A 5 -3.38 -35.45 7.70
N LEU A 6 -3.21 -34.25 8.25
CA LEU A 6 -1.91 -33.68 8.61
C LEU A 6 -1.21 -34.56 9.65
N LEU A 7 -1.95 -35.03 10.67
CA LEU A 7 -1.43 -35.94 11.69
C LEU A 7 -1.06 -37.32 11.12
N THR A 8 -1.81 -37.84 10.13
CA THR A 8 -1.44 -39.09 9.44
C THR A 8 -0.24 -38.94 8.52
N PHE A 9 -0.13 -37.82 7.79
CA PHE A 9 0.98 -37.58 6.85
C PHE A 9 2.23 -37.05 7.55
N SER A 10 2.13 -36.50 8.77
CA SER A 10 3.30 -36.14 9.59
C SER A 10 4.01 -37.34 10.21
N GLY A 11 3.35 -38.51 10.26
CA GLY A 11 3.89 -39.77 10.78
C GLY A 11 4.88 -40.46 9.82
N VAL A 12 5.74 -39.69 9.16
CA VAL A 12 6.69 -40.19 8.17
C VAL A 12 7.80 -41.02 8.83
N LYS A 13 8.05 -42.24 8.34
CA LYS A 13 9.12 -43.12 8.82
C LYS A 13 10.46 -42.70 8.21
N GLY A 14 11.27 -41.95 8.97
CA GLY A 14 12.58 -41.45 8.50
C GLY A 14 13.77 -42.02 9.28
N THR A 15 14.21 -41.28 10.29
CA THR A 15 15.51 -41.45 10.94
C THR A 15 15.68 -42.76 11.70
N VAL A 16 14.68 -43.14 12.51
CA VAL A 16 14.74 -44.37 13.32
C VAL A 16 14.69 -45.63 12.45
N SER A 17 13.91 -45.61 11.37
CA SER A 17 13.79 -46.75 10.46
C SER A 17 15.07 -46.98 9.66
N ILE A 18 15.73 -45.92 9.18
CA ILE A 18 17.02 -46.03 8.49
C ILE A 18 18.11 -46.54 9.43
N ALA A 19 18.18 -45.99 10.65
CA ALA A 19 19.15 -46.46 11.65
C ALA A 19 18.94 -47.94 12.00
N THR A 20 17.68 -48.39 12.08
CA THR A 20 17.36 -49.79 12.33
C THR A 20 17.84 -50.68 11.18
N ILE A 21 17.65 -50.28 9.92
CA ILE A 21 18.13 -51.03 8.75
C ILE A 21 19.66 -51.17 8.78
N LEU A 22 20.38 -50.08 9.09
CA LEU A 22 21.86 -50.09 9.13
C LEU A 22 22.45 -50.86 10.32
N LEU A 23 21.67 -51.09 11.37
CA LEU A 23 22.08 -51.84 12.55
C LEU A 23 21.75 -53.35 12.45
N ILE A 24 21.11 -53.79 11.36
CA ILE A 24 20.79 -55.21 11.18
C ILE A 24 22.07 -56.01 10.97
N PRO A 25 22.28 -57.10 11.73
CA PRO A 25 23.43 -57.98 11.56
C PRO A 25 23.48 -58.62 10.16
N SER A 26 24.68 -58.68 9.57
CA SER A 26 24.92 -59.18 8.19
C SER A 26 24.50 -60.63 7.93
N HIS A 27 24.34 -61.46 8.96
CA HIS A 27 23.81 -62.82 8.80
C HIS A 27 22.31 -62.82 8.45
N LEU A 28 21.53 -61.87 8.97
CA LEU A 28 20.11 -61.71 8.65
C LEU A 28 19.88 -61.04 7.29
N GLU A 29 20.85 -60.26 6.81
CA GLU A 29 20.82 -59.67 5.46
C GLU A 29 20.86 -60.73 4.36
N GLN A 30 21.58 -61.83 4.61
CA GLN A 30 21.70 -62.95 3.67
C GLN A 30 20.46 -63.87 3.69
N GLU A 31 19.84 -64.04 4.86
CA GLU A 31 18.65 -64.90 5.00
C GLU A 31 17.35 -64.22 4.50
N TYR A 32 17.22 -62.88 4.63
CA TYR A 32 15.97 -62.17 4.30
C TYR A 32 16.17 -60.89 3.47
N PRO A 33 16.84 -60.94 2.30
CA PRO A 33 17.12 -59.76 1.48
C PRO A 33 15.85 -59.06 0.96
N LEU A 34 14.79 -59.84 0.69
CA LEU A 34 13.48 -59.33 0.24
C LEU A 34 12.77 -58.49 1.31
N LEU A 35 12.89 -58.87 2.59
CA LEU A 35 12.27 -58.15 3.69
C LEU A 35 12.95 -56.78 3.88
N LEU A 36 14.28 -56.74 3.81
CA LEU A 36 15.07 -55.52 3.89
C LEU A 36 14.76 -54.56 2.74
N PHE A 37 14.66 -55.09 1.51
CA PHE A 37 14.27 -54.31 0.34
C PHE A 37 12.87 -53.69 0.51
N LEU A 38 11.92 -54.46 1.03
CA LEU A 38 10.55 -53.99 1.24
C LEU A 38 10.48 -52.91 2.33
N VAL A 39 11.17 -53.10 3.46
CA VAL A 39 11.24 -52.11 4.54
C VAL A 39 11.90 -50.82 4.04
N ALA A 40 13.02 -50.91 3.34
CA ALA A 40 13.70 -49.77 2.73
C ALA A 40 12.78 -49.05 1.72
N GLY A 41 12.10 -49.80 0.84
CA GLY A 41 11.16 -49.27 -0.14
C GLY A 41 9.97 -48.53 0.49
N VAL A 42 9.37 -49.11 1.54
CA VAL A 42 8.26 -48.49 2.27
C VAL A 42 8.72 -47.22 3.00
N THR A 43 9.92 -47.20 3.59
CA THR A 43 10.46 -46.00 4.22
C THR A 43 10.69 -44.88 3.21
N LEU A 44 11.28 -45.19 2.05
CA LEU A 44 11.52 -44.22 0.98
C LEU A 44 10.20 -43.65 0.45
N MET A 45 9.21 -44.51 0.19
CA MET A 45 7.92 -44.09 -0.36
C MET A 45 7.11 -43.28 0.66
N SER A 46 7.14 -43.66 1.95
CA SER A 46 6.54 -42.88 3.04
C SER A 46 7.21 -41.50 3.17
N PHE A 47 8.52 -41.42 3.01
CA PHE A 47 9.26 -40.16 3.06
C PHE A 47 8.93 -39.24 1.88
N LEU A 48 8.96 -39.76 0.65
CA LEU A 48 8.60 -39.01 -0.56
C LEU A 48 7.16 -38.50 -0.53
N THR A 49 6.21 -39.35 -0.14
CA THR A 49 4.80 -38.95 -0.03
C THR A 49 4.60 -37.88 1.04
N GLY A 50 5.25 -37.99 2.20
CA GLY A 50 5.26 -36.96 3.22
C GLY A 50 5.78 -35.62 2.69
N LEU A 51 6.93 -35.62 2.01
CA LEU A 51 7.58 -34.40 1.50
C LEU A 51 6.74 -33.68 0.43
N LEU A 52 6.02 -34.44 -0.41
CA LEU A 52 5.17 -33.89 -1.47
C LEU A 52 3.81 -33.41 -0.94
N ILE A 53 3.23 -34.10 0.04
CA ILE A 53 1.87 -33.87 0.52
C ILE A 53 1.86 -32.84 1.67
N LEU A 54 2.85 -32.84 2.57
CA LEU A 54 2.89 -31.89 3.70
C LEU A 54 2.79 -30.43 3.26
N PRO A 55 3.58 -29.95 2.27
CA PRO A 55 3.54 -28.54 1.87
C PRO A 55 2.17 -28.12 1.32
N HIS A 56 1.41 -29.08 0.77
CA HIS A 56 0.07 -28.84 0.23
C HIS A 56 -1.03 -28.95 1.30
N LEU A 57 -0.77 -29.68 2.39
CA LEU A 57 -1.68 -29.84 3.52
C LEU A 57 -1.43 -28.88 4.67
N SER A 58 -0.20 -28.39 4.82
CA SER A 58 0.14 -27.30 5.73
C SER A 58 -0.47 -26.04 5.16
N GLU A 59 -1.72 -25.78 5.53
CA GLU A 59 -2.26 -24.43 5.44
C GLU A 59 -1.27 -23.50 6.16
N GLU A 60 -0.78 -22.47 5.48
CA GLU A 60 -0.58 -21.21 6.17
C GLU A 60 -1.90 -20.98 6.90
N GLN A 61 -1.89 -21.01 8.23
CA GLN A 61 -3.03 -20.51 8.99
C GLN A 61 -3.18 -19.05 8.58
N GLU A 62 -3.99 -18.78 7.57
CA GLU A 62 -4.64 -17.49 7.40
C GLU A 62 -5.51 -17.36 8.64
N GLU A 63 -4.94 -16.84 9.72
CA GLU A 63 -5.70 -16.33 10.87
C GLU A 63 -6.84 -15.54 10.26
N SER A 64 -8.07 -15.99 10.54
CA SER A 64 -9.30 -15.40 10.02
C SER A 64 -9.16 -13.88 9.95
N LYS A 65 -9.23 -13.36 8.72
CA LYS A 65 -9.02 -11.97 8.33
C LYS A 65 -10.09 -11.03 8.91
N ASP A 66 -10.36 -11.09 10.20
CA ASP A 66 -11.24 -10.15 10.88
C ASP A 66 -10.41 -8.92 11.28
N HIS A 67 -9.85 -8.29 10.24
CA HIS A 67 -9.23 -6.98 10.34
C HIS A 67 -10.28 -5.87 10.34
N LEU A 68 -11.58 -6.19 10.25
CA LEU A 68 -12.67 -5.22 10.34
C LEU A 68 -12.58 -4.38 11.63
N MET A 69 -12.34 -5.04 12.77
CA MET A 69 -12.16 -4.33 14.04
C MET A 69 -10.87 -3.49 14.05
N HIS A 70 -9.80 -3.96 13.39
CA HIS A 70 -8.57 -3.18 13.27
C HIS A 70 -8.77 -1.95 12.37
N ILE A 71 -9.52 -2.08 11.27
CA ILE A 71 -9.90 -0.94 10.42
C ILE A 71 -10.73 0.06 11.22
N ALA A 72 -11.72 -0.40 12.00
CA ALA A 72 -12.54 0.47 12.84
C ALA A 72 -11.68 1.27 13.83
N ILE A 73 -10.76 0.60 14.53
CA ILE A 73 -9.80 1.24 15.44
C ILE A 73 -8.97 2.31 14.70
N LEU A 74 -8.43 2.00 13.52
CA LEU A 74 -7.61 2.96 12.78
C LEU A 74 -8.42 4.13 12.21
N ASN A 75 -9.68 3.90 11.81
CA ASN A 75 -10.60 4.96 11.39
C ASN A 75 -10.92 5.91 12.55
N ASP A 76 -11.16 5.38 13.75
CA ASP A 76 -11.40 6.21 14.93
C ASP A 76 -10.17 7.07 15.28
N VAL A 77 -8.97 6.50 15.18
CA VAL A 77 -7.71 7.24 15.37
C VAL A 77 -7.55 8.33 14.31
N ALA A 78 -7.79 8.02 13.03
CA ALA A 78 -7.72 8.99 11.95
C ALA A 78 -8.73 10.14 12.17
N ALA A 79 -9.96 9.82 12.57
CA ALA A 79 -10.98 10.81 12.88
C ALA A 79 -10.63 11.68 14.10
N GLU A 80 -9.96 11.13 15.11
CA GLU A 80 -9.49 11.91 16.26
C GLU A 80 -8.35 12.85 15.85
N LEU A 81 -7.40 12.39 15.03
CA LEU A 81 -6.34 13.24 14.45
C LEU A 81 -6.90 14.35 13.53
N GLU A 82 -7.94 14.05 12.75
CA GLU A 82 -8.63 15.05 11.91
C GLU A 82 -9.32 16.14 12.74
N LYS A 83 -9.87 15.80 13.91
CA LYS A 83 -10.43 16.81 14.85
C LYS A 83 -9.36 17.75 15.41
N GLU A 84 -8.16 17.25 15.64
CA GLU A 84 -7.02 18.05 16.13
C GLU A 84 -6.56 19.09 15.10
N LEU A 85 -6.84 18.86 13.82
CA LEU A 85 -6.48 19.76 12.72
C LEU A 85 -7.08 21.18 12.85
N ASN A 86 -8.25 21.29 13.46
CA ASN A 86 -8.92 22.58 13.67
C ASN A 86 -8.18 23.46 14.70
N HIS A 87 -7.39 22.86 15.59
CA HIS A 87 -6.72 23.54 16.69
C HIS A 87 -5.20 23.65 16.50
N HIS A 88 -4.62 22.93 15.54
CA HIS A 88 -3.19 22.88 15.31
C HIS A 88 -2.70 24.05 14.44
N LYS A 89 -1.62 24.72 14.87
CA LYS A 89 -1.04 25.87 14.14
C LYS A 89 -0.30 25.45 12.87
N ASN A 90 0.37 24.29 12.91
CA ASN A 90 1.03 23.69 11.74
C ASN A 90 0.27 22.44 11.31
N LYS A 91 -0.42 22.49 10.17
CA LYS A 91 -1.27 21.39 9.69
C LYS A 91 -0.50 20.34 8.88
N LEU A 92 0.66 20.69 8.34
CA LEU A 92 1.44 19.86 7.42
C LEU A 92 1.87 18.50 8.04
N PRO A 93 2.53 18.46 9.21
CA PRO A 93 2.95 17.21 9.84
C PRO A 93 1.75 16.36 10.30
N LEU A 94 0.71 17.00 10.83
CA LEU A 94 -0.48 16.31 11.31
C LEU A 94 -1.23 15.63 10.17
N TYR A 95 -1.42 16.34 9.06
CA TYR A 95 -1.95 15.73 7.86
C TYR A 95 -1.06 14.54 7.44
N ALA A 96 0.28 14.64 7.49
CA ALA A 96 1.16 13.55 7.05
C ALA A 96 1.01 12.29 7.92
N ALA A 97 0.75 12.47 9.22
CA ALA A 97 0.36 11.38 10.10
C ALA A 97 -1.00 10.78 9.69
N ILE A 98 -2.01 11.63 9.41
CA ILE A 98 -3.33 11.18 8.94
C ILE A 98 -3.23 10.33 7.65
N ASP A 99 -2.40 10.73 6.69
CA ASP A 99 -2.16 9.94 5.46
C ASP A 99 -1.52 8.58 5.75
N ASN A 100 -0.63 8.52 6.75
CA ASN A 100 -0.02 7.25 7.15
C ASN A 100 -1.09 6.26 7.65
N TYR A 101 -2.01 6.74 8.50
CA TYR A 101 -3.14 5.93 8.97
C TYR A 101 -4.07 5.51 7.83
N HIS A 102 -4.41 6.43 6.92
CA HIS A 102 -5.23 6.11 5.75
C HIS A 102 -4.55 5.08 4.83
N GLY A 103 -3.25 5.19 4.59
CA GLY A 103 -2.50 4.19 3.83
C GLY A 103 -2.46 2.81 4.51
N ARG A 104 -2.39 2.78 5.85
CA ARG A 104 -2.53 1.54 6.63
C ARG A 104 -3.93 0.95 6.49
N ILE A 105 -4.98 1.78 6.56
CA ILE A 105 -6.37 1.38 6.37
C ILE A 105 -6.58 0.82 4.95
N GLU A 106 -6.10 1.51 3.91
CA GLU A 106 -6.15 1.05 2.51
C GLU A 106 -5.55 -0.35 2.37
N ASN A 107 -4.35 -0.57 2.89
CA ASN A 107 -3.68 -1.87 2.83
C ASN A 107 -4.46 -2.97 3.57
N LEU A 108 -5.07 -2.65 4.71
CA LEU A 108 -5.90 -3.60 5.46
C LEU A 108 -7.21 -3.93 4.72
N ILE A 109 -7.85 -2.95 4.08
CA ILE A 109 -9.04 -3.18 3.25
C ILE A 109 -8.69 -4.07 2.06
N LEU A 110 -7.62 -3.74 1.33
CA LEU A 110 -7.20 -4.49 0.13
C LEU A 110 -6.75 -5.92 0.45
N SER A 111 -6.07 -6.14 1.57
CA SER A 111 -5.60 -7.48 1.97
C SER A 111 -6.73 -8.43 2.39
N GLN A 112 -7.87 -7.89 2.83
CA GLN A 112 -9.08 -8.66 3.14
C GLN A 112 -9.87 -9.02 1.89
N GLU A 113 -9.81 -8.19 0.87
CA GLU A 113 -10.64 -8.31 -0.31
C GLU A 113 -10.17 -9.39 -1.29
N ASN A 114 -11.12 -9.93 -2.05
CA ASN A 114 -10.83 -10.95 -3.05
C ASN A 114 -9.98 -10.38 -4.20
N LYS A 115 -9.23 -11.24 -4.89
CA LYS A 115 -8.42 -10.86 -6.07
C LYS A 115 -9.20 -10.02 -7.09
N ARG A 116 -10.47 -10.35 -7.34
CA ARG A 116 -11.34 -9.58 -8.25
C ARG A 116 -11.54 -8.12 -7.81
N VAL A 117 -11.71 -7.89 -6.51
CA VAL A 117 -11.89 -6.53 -5.96
C VAL A 117 -10.58 -5.75 -6.00
N GLN A 118 -9.44 -6.43 -5.88
CA GLN A 118 -8.13 -5.83 -6.11
C GLN A 118 -7.94 -5.45 -7.60
N GLU A 119 -8.39 -6.29 -8.54
CA GLU A 119 -8.40 -5.97 -9.98
C GLU A 119 -9.32 -4.77 -10.30
N ASP A 120 -10.50 -4.74 -9.68
CA ASP A 120 -11.45 -3.63 -9.76
C ASP A 120 -10.84 -2.33 -9.22
N TRP A 121 -10.14 -2.39 -8.08
CA TRP A 121 -9.44 -1.26 -7.48
C TRP A 121 -8.38 -0.65 -8.39
N GLU A 122 -7.52 -1.48 -8.98
CA GLU A 122 -6.51 -1.01 -9.93
C GLU A 122 -7.15 -0.44 -11.20
N SER A 123 -8.26 -1.01 -11.64
CA SER A 123 -9.02 -0.50 -12.80
C SER A 123 -9.59 0.90 -12.53
N LEU A 124 -10.14 1.13 -11.33
CA LEU A 124 -10.59 2.45 -10.91
C LEU A 124 -9.43 3.45 -10.79
N LYS A 125 -8.28 3.05 -10.24
CA LYS A 125 -7.08 3.90 -10.22
C LYS A 125 -6.63 4.30 -11.63
N LEU A 126 -6.77 3.42 -12.62
CA LEU A 126 -6.46 3.73 -14.01
C LEU A 126 -7.45 4.70 -14.65
N LEU A 127 -8.74 4.55 -14.38
CA LEU A 127 -9.75 5.52 -14.79
C LEU A 127 -9.41 6.90 -14.23
N ILE A 128 -9.14 6.97 -12.93
CA ILE A 128 -8.76 8.21 -12.27
C ILE A 128 -7.52 8.82 -12.90
N LEU A 129 -6.47 8.02 -13.15
CA LEU A 129 -5.25 8.47 -13.83
C LEU A 129 -5.53 9.00 -15.24
N SER A 130 -6.47 8.40 -15.98
CA SER A 130 -6.83 8.88 -17.32
C SER A 130 -7.54 10.23 -17.28
N ILE A 131 -8.51 10.42 -16.37
CA ILE A 131 -9.21 11.70 -16.20
C ILE A 131 -8.21 12.80 -15.83
N GLU A 132 -7.33 12.52 -14.87
CA GLU A 132 -6.29 13.46 -14.44
C GLU A 132 -5.32 13.84 -15.57
N SER A 133 -4.96 12.86 -16.40
CA SER A 133 -4.09 13.09 -17.54
C SER A 133 -4.78 13.90 -18.63
N ASP A 134 -6.03 13.59 -18.96
CA ASP A 134 -6.77 14.31 -19.99
C ASP A 134 -7.04 15.77 -19.55
N GLY A 135 -7.39 15.97 -18.28
CA GLY A 135 -7.55 17.32 -17.71
C GLY A 135 -6.26 18.13 -17.72
N LEU A 136 -5.11 17.52 -17.40
CA LEU A 136 -3.82 18.20 -17.46
C LEU A 136 -3.49 18.69 -18.89
N GLU A 137 -3.68 17.82 -19.89
CA GLU A 137 -3.38 18.17 -21.28
C GLU A 137 -4.32 19.26 -21.78
N GLN A 138 -5.62 19.17 -21.47
CA GLN A 138 -6.58 20.22 -21.82
C GLN A 138 -6.22 21.57 -21.18
N ALA A 139 -5.92 21.58 -19.88
CA ALA A 139 -5.52 22.81 -19.19
C ALA A 139 -4.22 23.41 -19.74
N TYR A 140 -3.33 22.57 -20.25
CA TYR A 140 -2.10 23.02 -20.92
C TYR A 140 -2.37 23.61 -22.31
N GLU A 141 -3.19 22.95 -23.13
CA GLU A 141 -3.59 23.44 -24.45
C GLU A 141 -4.32 24.80 -24.35
N GLU A 142 -5.14 24.97 -23.32
CA GLU A 142 -5.88 26.20 -23.06
C GLU A 142 -5.06 27.29 -22.35
N ASN A 143 -3.77 27.06 -22.09
CA ASN A 143 -2.87 27.95 -21.34
C ASN A 143 -3.35 28.30 -19.91
N ARG A 144 -4.19 27.45 -19.31
CA ARG A 144 -4.64 27.62 -17.91
C ARG A 144 -3.56 27.23 -16.91
N ILE A 145 -2.65 26.32 -17.29
CA ILE A 145 -1.51 25.92 -16.46
C ILE A 145 -0.18 26.36 -17.08
N SER A 146 0.72 26.89 -16.25
CA SER A 146 2.07 27.23 -16.69
C SER A 146 2.92 25.99 -16.99
N GLU A 147 3.96 26.14 -17.79
CA GLU A 147 4.93 25.06 -18.08
C GLU A 147 5.61 24.51 -16.80
N ARG A 148 5.68 25.30 -15.72
CA ARG A 148 6.18 24.84 -14.42
C ARG A 148 5.15 24.00 -13.69
N GLY A 149 3.90 24.47 -13.65
CA GLY A 149 2.78 23.74 -13.06
C GLY A 149 2.57 22.40 -13.75
N TYR A 150 2.61 22.38 -15.09
CA TYR A 150 2.51 21.19 -15.91
C TYR A 150 3.55 20.13 -15.53
N ARG A 151 4.83 20.51 -15.39
CA ARG A 151 5.91 19.57 -15.00
C ARG A 151 5.70 18.97 -13.61
N VAL A 152 5.25 19.78 -12.67
CA VAL A 152 4.97 19.34 -11.29
C VAL A 152 3.80 18.37 -11.27
N TYR A 153 2.72 18.69 -11.99
CA TYR A 153 1.56 17.81 -12.13
C TYR A 153 1.90 16.50 -12.86
N GLN A 154 2.72 16.56 -13.91
CA GLN A 154 3.15 15.38 -14.65
C GLN A 154 3.96 14.40 -13.78
N ARG A 155 4.77 14.93 -12.85
CA ARG A 155 5.46 14.10 -11.85
C ARG A 155 4.46 13.41 -10.91
N TYR A 156 3.43 14.12 -10.49
CA TYR A 156 2.33 13.55 -9.70
C TYR A 156 1.65 12.40 -10.45
N LEU A 157 1.31 12.57 -11.73
CA LEU A 157 0.72 11.50 -12.56
C LEU A 157 1.63 10.28 -12.69
N LYS A 158 2.93 10.50 -12.88
CA LYS A 158 3.91 9.41 -12.96
C LYS A 158 4.00 8.62 -11.65
N ASN A 159 4.00 9.32 -10.50
CA ASN A 159 4.02 8.68 -9.19
C ASN A 159 2.73 7.88 -8.95
N MET A 160 1.58 8.42 -9.37
CA MET A 160 0.30 7.71 -9.31
C MET A 160 0.33 6.45 -10.16
N GLU A 161 0.84 6.51 -11.39
CA GLU A 161 0.99 5.34 -12.26
C GLU A 161 1.88 4.26 -11.63
N GLN A 162 2.98 4.65 -10.98
CA GLN A 162 3.86 3.70 -10.30
C GLN A 162 3.18 2.99 -9.12
N SER A 163 2.20 3.63 -8.48
CA SER A 163 1.43 3.03 -7.40
C SER A 163 0.40 2.00 -7.88
N ILE A 164 0.09 1.96 -9.18
CA ILE A 164 -0.86 1.02 -9.76
C ILE A 164 -0.19 -0.32 -9.97
N ASN A 165 -0.79 -1.38 -9.41
CA ASN A 165 -0.24 -2.72 -9.51
C ASN A 165 -0.53 -3.34 -10.87
N ARG A 166 0.52 -3.43 -11.70
CA ARG A 166 0.49 -4.00 -13.05
C ARG A 166 0.05 -5.46 -13.12
N ASN A 167 0.10 -6.20 -12.00
CA ASN A 167 -0.33 -7.60 -11.95
C ASN A 167 -1.85 -7.76 -11.85
N PHE A 168 -2.56 -6.74 -11.35
CA PHE A 168 -4.02 -6.78 -11.17
C PHE A 168 -4.75 -5.86 -12.16
N ALA A 169 -4.10 -4.85 -12.71
CA ALA A 169 -4.62 -4.15 -13.87
C ALA A 169 -4.69 -5.10 -15.08
N SER A 170 -5.81 -5.10 -15.82
CA SER A 170 -5.90 -5.84 -17.08
C SER A 170 -4.80 -5.33 -18.03
N ARG A 171 -3.83 -6.21 -18.33
CA ARG A 171 -2.59 -5.86 -19.07
C ARG A 171 -2.90 -5.07 -20.35
N VAL A 172 -3.94 -5.47 -21.08
CA VAL A 172 -4.33 -4.88 -22.36
C VAL A 172 -4.82 -3.44 -22.21
N THR A 173 -5.75 -3.19 -21.28
CA THR A 173 -6.34 -1.87 -21.06
C THR A 173 -5.31 -0.89 -20.50
N TYR A 174 -4.42 -1.37 -19.61
CA TYR A 174 -3.28 -0.62 -19.12
C TYR A 174 -2.33 -0.19 -20.25
N TYR A 175 -1.86 -1.13 -21.07
CA TYR A 175 -0.97 -0.81 -22.18
C TYR A 175 -1.65 0.08 -23.23
N PHE A 176 -2.94 -0.09 -23.48
CA PHE A 176 -3.69 0.75 -24.41
C PHE A 176 -3.78 2.20 -23.91
N LEU A 177 -4.22 2.44 -22.68
CA LEU A 177 -4.34 3.79 -22.13
C LEU A 177 -2.98 4.49 -22.01
N VAL A 178 -1.96 3.78 -21.51
CA VAL A 178 -0.60 4.33 -21.36
C VAL A 178 0.04 4.62 -22.72
N SER A 179 -0.11 3.72 -23.70
CA SER A 179 0.44 3.94 -25.05
C SER A 179 -0.24 5.09 -25.79
N LEU A 180 -1.56 5.23 -25.64
CA LEU A 180 -2.31 6.33 -26.27
C LEU A 180 -1.93 7.68 -25.66
N ARG A 181 -1.63 7.74 -24.37
CA ARG A 181 -1.07 8.93 -23.70
C ARG A 181 0.34 9.27 -24.20
N ILE A 182 1.24 8.27 -24.27
CA ILE A 182 2.60 8.47 -24.78
C ILE A 182 2.57 8.93 -26.25
N LEU A 183 1.67 8.35 -27.05
CA LEU A 183 1.51 8.71 -28.45
C LEU A 183 1.02 10.17 -28.60
N ARG A 184 0.02 10.59 -27.80
CA ARG A 184 -0.44 11.99 -27.76
C ARG A 184 0.69 12.94 -27.39
N PHE A 185 1.44 12.63 -26.33
CA PHE A 185 2.61 13.41 -25.92
C PHE A 185 3.66 13.52 -27.04
N LEU A 186 4.01 12.42 -27.70
CA LEU A 186 4.99 12.40 -28.79
C LEU A 186 4.50 13.17 -30.03
N LEU A 187 3.21 13.06 -30.36
CA LEU A 187 2.61 13.84 -31.44
C LEU A 187 2.69 15.33 -31.14
N HIS A 188 2.33 15.74 -29.92
CA HIS A 188 2.40 17.14 -29.51
C HIS A 188 3.84 17.69 -29.50
N GLU A 189 4.82 16.90 -29.04
CA GLU A 189 6.24 17.29 -29.01
C GLU A 189 6.83 17.45 -30.43
N MET A 190 6.36 16.65 -31.41
CA MET A 190 6.72 16.84 -32.81
C MET A 190 6.20 18.17 -33.36
N PHE A 191 5.03 18.64 -32.92
CA PHE A 191 4.47 19.94 -33.34
C PHE A 191 5.08 21.14 -32.58
N THR A 192 5.51 20.98 -31.33
CA THR A 192 6.10 22.06 -30.49
C THR A 192 7.63 22.17 -30.54
N PHE A 193 8.29 21.42 -31.44
CA PHE A 193 9.74 21.52 -31.71
C PHE A 193 10.63 21.31 -30.47
N GLY A 194 10.35 20.30 -29.65
CA GLY A 194 11.32 19.80 -28.67
C GLY A 194 11.69 20.79 -27.55
N LYS A 195 10.82 21.75 -27.22
CA LYS A 195 11.05 22.73 -26.14
C LYS A 195 10.88 22.08 -24.76
N THR A 196 9.90 21.18 -24.62
CA THR A 196 9.57 20.46 -23.39
C THR A 196 10.68 19.48 -23.00
N PHE A 197 11.22 18.71 -23.95
CA PHE A 197 12.32 17.76 -23.68
C PHE A 197 13.64 18.45 -23.30
N ARG A 198 13.95 19.60 -23.91
CA ARG A 198 15.13 20.41 -23.54
C ARG A 198 14.95 21.10 -22.18
N SER A 199 13.74 21.52 -21.83
CA SER A 199 13.40 22.02 -20.50
C SER A 199 13.44 20.92 -19.42
N TRP A 200 13.22 19.66 -19.77
CA TRP A 200 13.23 18.53 -18.85
C TRP A 200 14.64 18.18 -18.36
N MET A 201 15.66 18.40 -19.20
CA MET A 201 17.08 18.21 -18.85
C MET A 201 17.67 19.36 -18.01
N ASN A 202 17.03 20.53 -17.95
CA ASN A 202 17.45 21.63 -17.07
C ASN A 202 16.81 21.46 -15.69
N GLU A 203 17.53 20.78 -14.81
CA GLU A 203 17.13 20.37 -13.46
C GLU A 203 17.22 21.52 -12.43
N GLU A 204 17.77 22.67 -12.81
CA GLU A 204 17.96 23.81 -11.90
C GLU A 204 16.83 24.85 -11.98
N SER A 205 15.94 24.76 -10.99
CA SER A 205 15.28 25.89 -10.31
C SER A 205 14.53 26.93 -11.17
N ARG A 206 13.20 26.76 -11.26
CA ARG A 206 12.31 27.91 -10.97
C ARG A 206 11.33 27.45 -9.91
N LYS A 207 11.47 27.99 -8.70
CA LYS A 207 10.49 27.84 -7.62
C LYS A 207 9.10 28.13 -8.19
N LEU A 208 8.10 27.33 -7.79
CA LEU A 208 6.71 27.61 -8.13
C LEU A 208 6.35 29.02 -7.61
N LEU A 209 5.73 29.83 -8.44
CA LEU A 209 5.10 31.08 -8.00
C LEU A 209 3.75 30.76 -7.39
N ALA A 210 3.23 31.65 -6.54
CA ALA A 210 1.88 31.51 -5.97
C ALA A 210 0.81 31.23 -7.05
N VAL A 211 0.90 31.89 -8.21
CA VAL A 211 0.02 31.64 -9.35
C VAL A 211 0.09 30.20 -9.85
N ASP A 212 1.27 29.57 -9.85
CA ASP A 212 1.39 28.16 -10.25
C ASP A 212 0.72 27.23 -9.21
N TYR A 213 0.71 27.61 -7.92
CA TYR A 213 0.00 26.84 -6.87
C TYR A 213 -1.50 26.89 -7.06
N ASP A 214 -2.04 28.07 -7.37
CA ASP A 214 -3.47 28.26 -7.60
C ASP A 214 -3.94 27.50 -8.84
N GLN A 215 -3.19 27.61 -9.95
CA GLN A 215 -3.47 26.86 -11.20
C GLN A 215 -3.48 25.34 -10.99
N ILE A 216 -2.50 24.80 -10.27
CA ILE A 216 -2.45 23.36 -9.96
C ILE A 216 -3.65 22.95 -9.10
N SER A 217 -4.03 23.77 -8.12
CA SER A 217 -5.12 23.47 -7.21
C SER A 217 -6.48 23.52 -7.91
N GLU A 218 -6.68 24.50 -8.78
CA GLU A 218 -7.89 24.63 -9.61
C GLU A 218 -8.03 23.45 -10.57
N LEU A 219 -6.97 23.08 -11.30
CA LEU A 219 -6.95 21.90 -12.16
C LEU A 219 -7.32 20.62 -11.39
N TYR A 220 -6.73 20.43 -10.21
CA TYR A 220 -7.01 19.25 -9.40
C TYR A 220 -8.46 19.22 -8.92
N LEU A 221 -9.06 20.37 -8.59
CA LEU A 221 -10.47 20.47 -8.19
C LEU A 221 -11.40 20.13 -9.36
N GLU A 222 -11.16 20.71 -10.54
CA GLU A 222 -11.93 20.41 -11.77
C GLU A 222 -11.87 18.91 -12.08
N ASN A 223 -10.67 18.33 -12.06
CA ASN A 223 -10.51 16.89 -12.28
C ASN A 223 -11.18 16.06 -11.19
N THR A 224 -11.13 16.49 -9.93
CA THR A 224 -11.76 15.80 -8.81
C THR A 224 -13.28 15.75 -8.96
N GLU A 225 -13.91 16.82 -9.44
CA GLU A 225 -15.35 16.85 -9.73
C GLU A 225 -15.72 15.79 -10.78
N LEU A 226 -15.00 15.76 -11.91
CA LEU A 226 -15.18 14.75 -12.96
C LEU A 226 -14.92 13.32 -12.45
N ILE A 227 -13.91 13.14 -11.59
CA ILE A 227 -13.61 11.84 -10.97
C ILE A 227 -14.76 11.41 -10.06
N ILE A 228 -15.27 12.29 -9.20
CA ILE A 228 -16.36 11.95 -8.28
C ILE A 228 -17.62 11.56 -9.06
N GLU A 229 -17.96 12.32 -10.11
CA GLU A 229 -19.09 12.03 -10.99
C GLU A 229 -18.92 10.69 -11.73
N SER A 230 -17.76 10.46 -12.33
CA SER A 230 -17.47 9.21 -13.05
C SER A 230 -17.49 7.99 -12.11
N LEU A 231 -16.96 8.13 -10.88
CA LEU A 231 -17.03 7.09 -9.86
C LEU A 231 -18.47 6.85 -9.37
N GLU A 232 -19.31 7.89 -9.27
CA GLU A 232 -20.71 7.77 -8.88
C GLU A 232 -21.50 6.91 -9.87
N ASN A 233 -21.29 7.16 -11.17
CA ASN A 233 -21.91 6.40 -12.26
C ASN A 233 -21.50 4.91 -12.27
N LEU A 234 -20.43 4.56 -11.56
CA LEU A 234 -19.88 3.22 -11.47
C LEU A 234 -20.36 2.41 -10.25
N LYS A 235 -21.17 2.98 -9.35
CA LYS A 235 -21.71 2.30 -8.16
C LYS A 235 -22.55 1.04 -8.46
N GLY A 236 -23.12 0.92 -9.67
CA GLY A 236 -23.86 -0.26 -10.11
C GLY A 236 -23.00 -1.40 -10.66
N VAL A 237 -21.76 -1.11 -11.03
CA VAL A 237 -20.81 -2.07 -11.65
C VAL A 237 -19.77 -2.53 -10.64
N TYR A 238 -19.30 -1.61 -9.80
CA TYR A 238 -18.27 -1.85 -8.78
C TYR A 238 -18.86 -1.84 -7.38
N LYS A 239 -18.14 -2.42 -6.40
CA LYS A 239 -18.55 -2.37 -5.00
C LYS A 239 -18.70 -0.92 -4.53
N SER A 240 -19.86 -0.58 -3.97
CA SER A 240 -20.13 0.78 -3.48
C SER A 240 -19.13 1.23 -2.41
N SER A 241 -18.66 0.33 -1.53
CA SER A 241 -17.66 0.65 -0.51
C SER A 241 -16.33 1.10 -1.12
N LEU A 242 -15.95 0.49 -2.24
CA LEU A 242 -14.72 0.80 -2.98
C LEU A 242 -14.80 2.20 -3.61
N ILE A 243 -15.95 2.48 -4.23
CA ILE A 243 -16.25 3.78 -4.83
C ILE A 243 -16.26 4.88 -3.76
N SER A 244 -17.01 4.67 -2.67
CA SER A 244 -17.08 5.62 -1.55
C SER A 244 -15.70 5.91 -0.97
N PHE A 245 -14.87 4.88 -0.77
CA PHE A 245 -13.52 5.07 -0.27
C PHE A 245 -12.66 5.94 -1.21
N MET A 246 -12.73 5.72 -2.54
CA MET A 246 -12.01 6.54 -3.52
C MET A 246 -12.50 7.99 -3.53
N GLN A 247 -13.82 8.20 -3.51
CA GLN A 247 -14.43 9.52 -3.44
C GLN A 247 -13.99 10.26 -2.16
N GLU A 248 -14.08 9.60 -1.01
CA GLU A 248 -13.63 10.15 0.27
C GLU A 248 -12.14 10.49 0.28
N SER A 249 -11.31 9.64 -0.34
CA SER A 249 -9.88 9.93 -0.49
C SER A 249 -9.63 11.22 -1.27
N ARG A 250 -10.35 11.42 -2.38
CA ARG A 250 -10.26 12.65 -3.17
C ARG A 250 -10.74 13.86 -2.39
N LEU A 251 -11.87 13.75 -1.70
CA LEU A 251 -12.40 14.84 -0.88
C LEU A 251 -11.42 15.23 0.25
N ARG A 252 -10.78 14.27 0.91
CA ARG A 252 -9.74 14.54 1.91
C ARG A 252 -8.54 15.27 1.31
N GLU A 253 -8.05 14.85 0.14
CA GLU A 253 -6.95 15.52 -0.55
C GLU A 253 -7.32 16.98 -0.91
N THR A 254 -8.55 17.23 -1.38
CA THR A 254 -9.02 18.60 -1.67
C THR A 254 -9.19 19.48 -0.44
N ALA A 255 -9.53 18.91 0.72
CA ALA A 255 -9.69 19.68 1.96
C ALA A 255 -8.39 20.38 2.40
N ILE A 256 -7.24 19.87 1.94
CA ILE A 256 -5.92 20.43 2.24
C ILE A 256 -5.61 21.66 1.37
N ILE A 257 -6.31 21.88 0.25
CA ILE A 257 -6.08 23.01 -0.68
C ILE A 257 -6.12 24.36 0.05
N GLY A 258 -7.12 24.58 0.91
CA GLY A 258 -7.27 25.81 1.68
C GLY A 258 -6.16 26.08 2.72
N SER A 259 -5.26 25.11 2.95
CA SER A 259 -4.14 25.26 3.89
C SER A 259 -2.82 25.70 3.24
N GLY A 260 -2.76 25.88 1.92
CA GLY A 260 -1.54 26.24 1.18
C GLY A 260 -0.49 25.13 1.09
N ALA A 261 -0.70 24.03 1.82
CA ALA A 261 0.16 22.85 1.88
C ALA A 261 -0.07 21.84 0.75
N PHE A 262 -1.14 22.01 -0.03
CA PHE A 262 -1.63 21.00 -0.96
C PHE A 262 -0.60 20.60 -2.02
N VAL A 263 -0.01 21.56 -2.72
CA VAL A 263 0.95 21.26 -3.80
C VAL A 263 2.22 20.61 -3.24
N GLU A 264 2.71 21.07 -2.09
CA GLU A 264 3.90 20.48 -1.46
C GLU A 264 3.64 19.03 -1.02
N ARG A 265 2.44 18.75 -0.52
CA ARG A 265 2.11 17.48 0.11
C ARG A 265 1.43 16.46 -0.81
N VAL A 266 0.38 16.84 -1.53
CA VAL A 266 -0.38 15.91 -2.41
C VAL A 266 0.34 15.74 -3.74
N ILE A 267 0.75 16.84 -4.36
CA ILE A 267 1.34 16.83 -5.70
C ILE A 267 2.83 16.47 -5.65
N ASN A 268 3.61 17.18 -4.83
CA ASN A 268 5.05 16.92 -4.68
C ASN A 268 5.38 15.76 -3.73
N ARG A 269 4.40 15.26 -2.94
CA ARG A 269 4.60 14.18 -1.96
C ARG A 269 5.75 14.42 -0.99
N ILE A 270 5.99 15.68 -0.62
CA ILE A 270 6.96 16.03 0.42
C ILE A 270 6.41 15.50 1.75
N LYS A 271 7.15 14.59 2.38
CA LYS A 271 6.85 14.09 3.72
C LYS A 271 7.60 14.97 4.72
N PRO A 272 6.94 15.93 5.39
CA PRO A 272 7.58 16.68 6.47
C PRO A 272 7.94 15.71 7.59
N ASN A 273 8.93 16.10 8.40
CA ASN A 273 9.18 15.40 9.66
C ASN A 273 7.89 15.48 10.51
N ASN A 274 7.30 14.33 10.79
CA ASN A 274 6.01 14.18 11.46
C ASN A 274 6.12 13.21 12.66
N ILE A 275 7.32 13.05 13.22
CA ILE A 275 7.56 12.08 14.30
C ILE A 275 6.65 12.37 15.51
N ASP A 276 6.53 13.63 15.91
CA ASP A 276 5.71 14.02 17.07
C ASP A 276 4.23 13.69 16.84
N GLU A 277 3.72 13.97 15.64
CA GLU A 277 2.33 13.67 15.25
C GLU A 277 2.10 12.16 15.07
N MET A 278 3.12 11.41 14.63
CA MET A 278 3.07 9.94 14.58
C MET A 278 3.05 9.34 15.99
N LEU A 279 3.86 9.84 16.92
CA LEU A 279 3.84 9.43 18.33
C LEU A 279 2.49 9.72 18.98
N ARG A 280 1.90 10.89 18.67
CA ARG A 280 0.52 11.22 19.06
C ARG A 280 -0.46 10.20 18.50
N GLY A 281 -0.38 9.87 17.21
CA GLY A 281 -1.19 8.83 16.59
C GLY A 281 -1.05 7.48 17.30
N TYR A 282 0.17 7.03 17.60
CA TYR A 282 0.41 5.74 18.28
C TYR A 282 -0.14 5.72 19.71
N TYR A 283 -0.13 6.87 20.39
CA TYR A 283 -0.80 7.02 21.68
C TYR A 283 -2.33 6.84 21.53
N LEU A 284 -2.94 7.52 20.56
CA LEU A 284 -4.38 7.40 20.27
C LEU A 284 -4.74 5.97 19.86
N GLU A 285 -3.91 5.30 19.06
CA GLU A 285 -4.13 3.90 18.67
C GLU A 285 -4.11 2.97 19.87
N ARG A 286 -3.17 3.14 20.82
CA ARG A 286 -3.15 2.36 22.07
C ARG A 286 -4.40 2.60 22.92
N LYS A 287 -4.84 3.84 23.01
CA LYS A 287 -6.06 4.24 23.72
C LYS A 287 -7.30 3.58 23.09
N ALA A 288 -7.47 3.69 21.77
CA ALA A 288 -8.57 3.05 21.05
C ALA A 288 -8.56 1.53 21.22
N ILE A 289 -7.39 0.87 21.13
CA ILE A 289 -7.28 -0.58 21.39
C ILE A 289 -7.75 -0.93 22.82
N PHE A 290 -7.46 -0.09 23.81
CA PHE A 290 -7.91 -0.30 25.19
C PHE A 290 -9.44 -0.16 25.31
N GLU A 291 -10.03 0.88 24.72
CA GLU A 291 -11.47 1.10 24.74
C GLU A 291 -12.23 -0.04 24.05
N TYR A 292 -11.72 -0.54 22.92
CA TYR A 292 -12.30 -1.69 22.21
C TYR A 292 -12.16 -3.01 22.99
N GLU A 293 -11.09 -3.19 23.76
CA GLU A 293 -10.92 -4.35 24.66
C GLU A 293 -11.89 -4.29 25.83
N GLU A 294 -12.04 -3.11 26.45
CA GLU A 294 -12.96 -2.87 27.57
C GLU A 294 -14.43 -3.08 27.15
N ALA A 295 -14.79 -2.61 25.95
CA ALA A 295 -16.09 -2.83 25.33
C ALA A 295 -16.32 -4.28 24.86
N LYS A 296 -15.35 -5.18 25.02
CA LYS A 296 -15.37 -6.58 24.56
C LYS A 296 -15.61 -6.74 23.05
N LEU A 297 -15.28 -5.72 22.26
CA LEU A 297 -15.35 -5.76 20.80
C LEU A 297 -14.17 -6.56 20.21
N ILE A 298 -13.06 -6.64 20.94
CA ILE A 298 -11.88 -7.45 20.59
C ILE A 298 -11.46 -8.36 21.73
N THR A 299 -10.83 -9.49 21.40
CA THR A 299 -10.28 -10.42 22.40
C THR A 299 -8.96 -9.89 22.98
N ALA A 300 -8.68 -10.15 24.26
CA ALA A 300 -7.42 -9.75 24.91
C ALA A 300 -6.15 -10.22 24.17
N LYS A 301 -6.18 -11.43 23.58
CA LYS A 301 -5.10 -11.95 22.71
C LYS A 301 -4.88 -11.05 21.48
N TYR A 302 -5.95 -10.60 20.86
CA TYR A 302 -5.90 -9.71 19.68
C TYR A 302 -5.44 -8.31 20.06
N ALA A 303 -5.99 -7.74 21.14
CA ALA A 303 -5.56 -6.45 21.69
C ALA A 303 -4.05 -6.44 22.00
N LYS A 304 -3.53 -7.51 22.61
CA LYS A 304 -2.09 -7.68 22.85
C LYS A 304 -1.27 -7.65 21.56
N LYS A 305 -1.73 -8.33 20.50
CA LYS A 305 -1.07 -8.34 19.18
C LYS A 305 -1.05 -6.94 18.57
N LEU A 306 -2.17 -6.21 18.62
CA LEU A 306 -2.26 -4.84 18.11
C LEU A 306 -1.32 -3.89 18.87
N ARG A 307 -1.31 -3.93 20.21
CA ARG A 307 -0.39 -3.10 21.02
C ARG A 307 1.08 -3.40 20.72
N GLN A 308 1.43 -4.67 20.51
CA GLN A 308 2.79 -5.04 20.12
C GLN A 308 3.14 -4.47 18.74
N ASN A 309 2.20 -4.47 17.79
CA ASN A 309 2.39 -3.84 16.49
C ASN A 309 2.66 -2.33 16.64
N VAL A 310 1.84 -1.62 17.42
CA VAL A 310 2.03 -0.18 17.69
C VAL A 310 3.40 0.11 18.30
N ASN A 311 3.82 -0.67 19.29
CA ASN A 311 5.14 -0.50 19.91
C ASN A 311 6.28 -0.73 18.91
N ASN A 312 6.12 -1.67 17.98
CA ASN A 312 7.11 -1.88 16.92
C ASN A 312 7.17 -0.66 15.99
N LEU A 313 6.02 -0.15 15.54
CA LEU A 313 5.94 1.05 14.70
C LEU A 313 6.57 2.27 15.36
N GLU A 314 6.27 2.50 16.65
CA GLU A 314 6.88 3.55 17.47
C GLU A 314 8.40 3.40 17.54
N ASN A 315 8.91 2.19 17.81
CA ASN A 315 10.34 1.92 17.82
C ASN A 315 11.03 2.17 16.47
N TYR A 316 10.37 1.83 15.35
CA TYR A 316 10.89 2.11 14.01
C TYR A 316 10.95 3.62 13.75
N SER A 317 9.87 4.35 14.03
CA SER A 317 9.82 5.81 13.86
C SER A 317 10.88 6.53 14.70
N LEU A 318 11.11 6.11 15.95
CA LEU A 318 12.14 6.67 16.82
C LEU A 318 13.57 6.35 16.35
N LYS A 319 13.80 5.16 15.79
CA LYS A 319 15.11 4.79 15.21
C LYS A 319 15.40 5.57 13.94
N GLU A 320 14.39 5.79 13.11
CA GLU A 320 14.50 6.63 11.91
C GLU A 320 14.87 8.07 12.29
N ALA A 321 14.20 8.63 13.29
CA ALA A 321 14.52 9.94 13.88
C ALA A 321 15.99 10.03 14.36
N ALA A 322 16.45 9.02 15.10
CA ALA A 322 17.80 8.95 15.62
C ALA A 322 18.85 8.98 14.50
N ASN A 323 18.54 8.40 13.34
CA ASN A 323 19.45 8.33 12.21
C ASN A 323 19.44 9.60 11.34
N THR A 324 18.33 10.36 11.31
CA THR A 324 18.23 11.61 10.52
C THR A 324 18.65 12.86 11.29
N LEU A 325 18.67 12.80 12.63
CA LEU A 325 19.11 13.90 13.52
C LEU A 325 20.43 14.59 13.13
N PRO A 326 21.51 13.88 12.73
CA PRO A 326 22.76 14.52 12.30
C PRO A 326 22.61 15.34 11.01
N TYR A 327 21.78 14.86 10.08
CA TYR A 327 21.49 15.53 8.81
C TYR A 327 20.57 16.75 9.02
N ASP A 328 19.53 16.62 9.85
CA ASP A 328 18.63 17.73 10.19
C ASP A 328 19.39 18.88 10.89
N MET A 329 20.36 18.57 11.76
CA MET A 329 21.23 19.57 12.40
C MET A 329 22.10 20.31 11.37
N LEU A 330 22.64 19.62 10.38
CA LEU A 330 23.42 20.22 9.30
C LEU A 330 22.56 21.15 8.42
N ASP A 331 21.33 20.75 8.11
CA ASP A 331 20.40 21.57 7.33
C ASP A 331 19.88 22.78 8.12
N LEU A 332 19.71 22.67 9.44
CA LEU A 332 19.37 23.80 10.30
C LEU A 332 20.48 24.85 10.32
N ILE A 333 21.74 24.41 10.44
CA ILE A 333 22.93 25.28 10.38
C ILE A 333 23.06 25.95 9.00
N ARG A 334 22.58 25.30 7.94
CA ARG A 334 22.61 25.85 6.57
C ARG A 334 21.51 26.87 6.30
N ARG A 335 20.44 26.87 7.10
CA ARG A 335 19.29 27.78 6.98
C ARG A 335 19.38 29.00 7.91
N THR A 336 20.19 28.94 8.97
CA THR A 336 20.62 30.08 9.80
C THR A 336 21.81 30.78 9.17
#